data_AF-A0A4P8XRI2-F1
#
_entry.id   AF-A0A4P8XRI2-F1
#
_cell.length_a   1.000
_cell.length_b   1.000
_cell.length_c   1.000
_cell.angle_alpha   90.00
_cell.angle_beta   90.00
_cell.angle_gamma   90.00
#
_symmetry.space_group_name_H-M   'P 1'
#
loop_
_entity.id
_entity.type
_entity.pdbx_description
1 polymer ?
#
loop_
_entity_poly.entity_id
_entity_poly.type
_entity_poly.pdbx_seq_one_letter_code
_entity_poly.pdbx_strand_id
1 'polypeptide(L)'
;MQTPNSMGRYGGSGANECEKPISMRRSGGTGVNECEKANSMRRYGGSGANECEKPNSMRRYGGSGVNECEKANSMRRYGGSGANECEKPNSMRRCGGSGVNECEKPNSMGPHTAPAPNEREKPNSMRRWGGSGANECEKPNSMRRWGGSGANECEKPNSMRRYGGSGANECEKPISMRRSGGTGANECEKANSMRRYGGSGVNECEKPNPMSHCGGSGANECEKPNSMRRGR
;
A
#
# COMPACT_ATOMS: atom_id res chain seq x y z
N MET A 1 -32.58 30.82 -2.18
CA MET A 1 -31.79 29.65 -2.61
C MET A 1 -30.32 30.02 -2.46
N GLN A 2 -29.68 29.71 -1.33
CA GLN A 2 -28.25 29.95 -1.16
C GLN A 2 -27.48 28.75 -1.70
N THR A 3 -26.60 28.96 -2.68
CA THR A 3 -25.59 27.98 -3.10
C THR A 3 -24.25 28.34 -2.46
N PRO A 4 -23.96 27.89 -1.21
CA PRO A 4 -22.64 28.09 -0.65
C PRO A 4 -21.70 27.01 -1.17
N ASN A 5 -21.25 27.15 -2.43
CA ASN A 5 -20.34 26.20 -3.08
C ASN A 5 -18.91 26.16 -2.45
N SER A 6 -18.67 26.91 -1.38
CA SER A 6 -17.43 26.88 -0.61
C SER A 6 -17.77 26.84 0.87
N MET A 7 -17.60 25.68 1.51
CA MET A 7 -17.84 25.50 2.94
C MET A 7 -16.53 25.47 3.74
N GLY A 8 -16.46 26.31 4.77
CA GLY A 8 -15.31 26.38 5.68
C GLY A 8 -15.22 25.17 6.62
N ARG A 9 -16.32 24.82 7.28
CA ARG A 9 -16.45 23.63 8.11
C ARG A 9 -17.87 23.07 7.97
N TYR A 10 -17.97 21.75 7.87
CA TYR A 10 -19.23 21.03 7.90
C TYR A 10 -19.13 19.87 8.89
N GLY A 11 -20.16 19.65 9.70
CA GLY A 11 -20.20 18.54 10.67
C GLY A 11 -20.73 18.96 12.04
N GLY A 12 -21.10 17.94 12.81
CA GLY A 12 -21.69 18.03 14.14
C GLY A 12 -21.86 16.64 14.74
N SER A 13 -22.75 16.51 15.73
CA SER A 13 -23.16 15.19 16.23
C SER A 13 -24.31 14.63 15.42
N GLY A 14 -24.28 13.32 15.15
CA GLY A 14 -25.27 12.63 14.32
C GLY A 14 -24.77 12.38 12.90
N ALA A 15 -25.71 12.11 11.99
CA ALA A 15 -25.43 11.92 10.58
C ALA A 15 -25.15 13.25 9.88
N ASN A 16 -24.08 13.31 9.10
CA ASN A 16 -23.66 14.49 8.35
C ASN A 16 -23.50 14.12 6.87
N GLU A 17 -24.30 14.71 5.98
CA GLU A 17 -24.32 14.40 4.55
C GLU A 17 -23.92 15.61 3.69
N CYS A 18 -23.02 15.40 2.73
CA CYS A 18 -22.53 16.45 1.83
C CYS A 18 -22.52 16.00 0.38
N GLU A 19 -23.45 16.53 -0.43
CA GLU A 19 -23.51 16.25 -1.86
C GLU A 19 -22.81 17.34 -2.70
N LYS A 20 -21.90 16.94 -3.58
CA LYS A 20 -21.25 17.78 -4.62
C LYS A 20 -20.64 19.11 -4.12
N PRO A 21 -19.92 19.17 -2.99
CA PRO A 21 -19.26 20.42 -2.59
C PRO A 21 -18.14 20.78 -3.58
N ILE A 22 -18.13 22.01 -4.10
CA ILE A 22 -17.04 22.47 -4.97
C ILE A 22 -15.75 22.58 -4.17
N SER A 23 -15.81 23.19 -2.98
CA SER A 23 -14.65 23.25 -2.09
C SER A 23 -15.03 23.15 -0.63
N MET A 24 -14.25 22.36 0.11
CA MET A 24 -14.47 22.13 1.52
C MET A 24 -13.17 22.10 2.30
N ARG A 25 -13.06 22.98 3.30
CA ARG A 25 -11.83 23.07 4.12
C ARG A 25 -11.76 21.96 5.16
N ARG A 26 -12.89 21.62 5.80
CA ARG A 26 -12.99 20.53 6.77
C ARG A 26 -14.42 19.97 6.76
N SER A 27 -14.56 18.66 6.68
CA SER A 27 -15.80 17.98 7.03
C SER A 27 -15.54 16.82 7.97
N GLY A 28 -16.48 16.61 8.89
CA GLY A 28 -16.49 15.53 9.86
C GLY A 28 -17.06 15.97 11.20
N GLY A 29 -17.57 14.99 11.94
CA GLY A 29 -18.21 15.17 13.24
C GLY A 29 -18.16 13.89 14.06
N THR A 30 -19.11 13.72 14.97
CA THR A 30 -19.29 12.45 15.71
C THR A 30 -20.52 11.74 15.16
N GLY A 31 -20.38 10.50 14.69
CA GLY A 31 -21.45 9.75 14.04
C GLY A 31 -21.08 9.34 12.62
N VAL A 32 -22.08 9.20 11.76
CA VAL A 32 -21.90 8.85 10.35
C VAL A 32 -21.64 10.12 9.54
N ASN A 33 -20.62 10.10 8.68
CA ASN A 33 -20.31 11.21 7.79
C ASN A 33 -20.20 10.70 6.35
N GLU A 34 -21.04 11.22 5.46
CA GLU A 34 -21.07 10.83 4.05
C GLU A 34 -20.81 12.03 3.14
N CYS A 35 -19.97 11.83 2.11
CA CYS A 35 -19.72 12.87 1.12
C CYS A 35 -19.57 12.33 -0.29
N GLU A 36 -20.41 12.83 -1.20
CA GLU A 36 -20.44 12.38 -2.58
C GLU A 36 -19.87 13.46 -3.52
N LYS A 37 -19.06 13.04 -4.50
CA LYS A 37 -18.63 13.86 -5.65
C LYS A 37 -18.00 15.21 -5.28
N ALA A 38 -17.28 15.27 -4.16
CA ALA A 38 -16.55 16.47 -3.77
C ALA A 38 -15.45 16.83 -4.79
N ASN A 39 -15.41 18.08 -5.26
CA ASN A 39 -14.37 18.48 -6.21
C ASN A 39 -13.03 18.74 -5.50
N SER A 40 -13.04 19.50 -4.41
CA SER A 40 -11.83 19.72 -3.61
C SER A 40 -12.09 19.67 -2.12
N MET A 41 -11.39 18.76 -1.43
CA MET A 41 -11.49 18.64 0.02
C MET A 41 -10.12 18.63 0.70
N ARG A 42 -9.96 19.50 1.70
CA ARG A 42 -8.70 19.59 2.45
C ARG A 42 -8.58 18.56 3.57
N ARG A 43 -9.68 18.29 4.29
CA ARG A 43 -9.74 17.34 5.40
C ARG A 43 -11.15 16.76 5.47
N TYR A 44 -11.24 15.44 5.40
CA TYR A 44 -12.45 14.69 5.72
C TYR A 44 -12.16 13.73 6.86
N GLY A 45 -13.12 13.58 7.77
CA GLY A 45 -13.13 12.56 8.79
C GLY A 45 -13.51 13.11 10.16
N GLY A 46 -14.06 12.22 10.97
CA GLY A 46 -14.58 12.49 12.30
C GLY A 46 -14.37 11.30 13.22
N SER A 47 -15.21 11.17 14.26
CA SER A 47 -15.30 9.93 15.04
C SER A 47 -16.56 9.18 14.62
N GLY A 48 -16.46 7.89 14.30
CA GLY A 48 -17.55 7.06 13.77
C GLY A 48 -17.25 6.57 12.35
N ALA A 49 -18.29 6.28 11.58
CA ALA A 49 -18.17 5.87 10.19
C ALA A 49 -18.00 7.10 9.29
N ASN A 50 -17.02 7.06 8.39
CA ASN A 50 -16.80 8.09 7.39
C ASN A 50 -16.78 7.42 6.02
N GLU A 51 -17.59 7.91 5.09
CA GLU A 51 -17.64 7.43 3.70
C GLU A 51 -17.44 8.62 2.75
N CYS A 52 -16.66 8.42 1.69
CA CYS A 52 -16.56 9.40 0.61
C CYS A 52 -16.48 8.75 -0.77
N GLU A 53 -17.48 9.04 -1.61
CA GLU A 53 -17.61 8.48 -2.95
C GLU A 53 -17.14 9.48 -4.02
N LYS A 54 -16.26 9.02 -4.93
CA LYS A 54 -15.80 9.76 -6.12
C LYS A 54 -15.24 11.17 -5.85
N PRO A 55 -14.42 11.42 -4.80
CA PRO A 55 -13.81 12.73 -4.64
C PRO A 55 -12.77 12.99 -5.74
N ASN A 56 -12.81 14.18 -6.34
CA ASN A 56 -11.83 14.54 -7.37
C ASN A 56 -10.44 14.81 -6.76
N SER A 57 -10.39 15.60 -5.68
CA SER A 57 -9.14 15.91 -5.01
C SER A 57 -9.32 15.96 -3.50
N MET A 58 -8.57 15.11 -2.79
CA MET A 58 -8.56 15.07 -1.35
C MET A 58 -7.16 15.15 -0.76
N ARG A 59 -6.95 16.09 0.17
CA ARG A 59 -5.64 16.28 0.79
C ARG A 59 -5.43 15.38 2.02
N ARG A 60 -6.48 15.13 2.79
CA ARG A 60 -6.48 14.23 3.96
C ARG A 60 -7.85 13.60 4.11
N TYR A 61 -7.88 12.27 4.15
CA TYR A 61 -9.04 11.46 4.50
C TYR A 61 -8.71 10.63 5.74
N GLY A 62 -9.61 10.57 6.71
CA GLY A 62 -9.52 9.66 7.84
C GLY A 62 -9.91 10.32 9.17
N GLY A 63 -10.30 9.47 10.11
CA GLY A 63 -10.80 9.84 11.43
C GLY A 63 -10.56 8.72 12.44
N SER A 64 -11.36 8.68 13.50
CA SER A 64 -11.42 7.53 14.40
C SER A 64 -12.64 6.69 14.05
N GLY A 65 -12.49 5.38 13.88
CA GLY A 65 -13.57 4.46 13.48
C GLY A 65 -13.32 3.86 12.09
N VAL A 66 -14.40 3.61 11.36
CA VAL A 66 -14.35 3.04 10.00
C VAL A 66 -14.28 4.16 8.98
N ASN A 67 -13.38 4.05 8.01
CA ASN A 67 -13.22 5.04 6.96
C ASN A 67 -13.21 4.34 5.59
N GLU A 68 -14.12 4.70 4.70
CA GLU A 68 -14.26 4.09 3.36
C GLU A 68 -14.19 5.15 2.26
N CYS A 69 -13.34 4.95 1.25
CA CYS A 69 -13.28 5.88 0.13
C CYS A 69 -13.22 5.18 -1.22
N GLU A 70 -14.22 5.45 -2.05
CA GLU A 70 -14.32 4.86 -3.38
C GLU A 70 -13.91 5.82 -4.49
N LYS A 71 -13.19 5.29 -5.48
CA LYS A 71 -12.97 5.91 -6.80
C LYS A 71 -12.40 7.34 -6.73
N ALA A 72 -11.54 7.61 -5.75
CA ALA A 72 -10.88 8.90 -5.61
C ALA A 72 -9.91 9.18 -6.76
N ASN A 73 -10.01 10.35 -7.40
CA ASN A 73 -9.08 10.72 -8.47
C ASN A 73 -7.67 11.01 -7.93
N SER A 74 -7.59 11.85 -6.89
CA SER A 74 -6.32 12.13 -6.24
C SER A 74 -6.46 12.25 -4.74
N MET A 75 -5.66 11.47 -4.03
CA MET A 75 -5.59 11.51 -2.59
C MET A 75 -4.16 11.66 -2.09
N ARG A 76 -3.91 12.68 -1.26
CA ARG A 76 -2.55 12.91 -0.74
C ARG A 76 -2.23 12.10 0.51
N ARG A 77 -3.20 11.94 1.40
CA ARG A 77 -3.07 11.21 2.67
C ARG A 77 -4.40 10.53 2.98
N TYR A 78 -4.34 9.23 3.19
CA TYR A 78 -5.44 8.38 3.59
C TYR A 78 -5.08 7.68 4.90
N GLY A 79 -6.04 7.58 5.81
CA GLY A 79 -5.98 6.75 7.01
C GLY A 79 -6.21 7.53 8.30
N GLY A 80 -6.48 6.76 9.36
CA GLY A 80 -6.95 7.26 10.65
C GLY A 80 -6.66 6.26 11.77
N SER A 81 -7.47 6.29 12.82
CA SER A 81 -7.48 5.23 13.83
C SER A 81 -8.66 4.30 13.55
N GLY A 82 -8.45 2.99 13.51
CA GLY A 82 -9.47 2.00 13.11
C GLY A 82 -9.27 1.46 11.70
N ALA A 83 -10.30 0.84 11.13
CA ALA A 83 -10.28 0.23 9.81
C ALA A 83 -10.38 1.30 8.72
N ASN A 84 -9.55 1.20 7.69
CA ASN A 84 -9.54 2.13 6.56
C ASN A 84 -9.49 1.36 5.23
N GLU A 85 -10.56 1.43 4.44
CA GLU A 85 -10.66 0.83 3.11
C GLU A 85 -10.69 1.89 1.98
N CYS A 86 -9.93 1.66 0.91
CA CYS A 86 -9.96 2.50 -0.28
C CYS A 86 -10.01 1.70 -1.58
N GLU A 87 -11.12 1.80 -2.30
CA GLU A 87 -11.34 1.07 -3.54
C GLU A 87 -11.03 1.95 -4.77
N LYS A 88 -10.23 1.41 -5.70
CA LYS A 88 -9.93 2.00 -7.03
C LYS A 88 -9.46 3.46 -7.02
N PRO A 89 -8.54 3.91 -6.14
CA PRO A 89 -8.01 5.27 -6.25
C PRO A 89 -7.10 5.41 -7.48
N ASN A 90 -7.28 6.48 -8.25
CA ASN A 90 -6.42 6.79 -9.39
C ASN A 90 -5.00 7.15 -8.95
N SER A 91 -4.88 7.95 -7.90
CA SER A 91 -3.58 8.28 -7.33
C SER A 91 -3.66 8.45 -5.82
N MET A 92 -2.82 7.73 -5.08
CA MET A 92 -2.64 7.95 -3.65
C MET A 92 -1.17 8.18 -3.32
N ARG A 93 -0.86 9.29 -2.64
CA ARG A 93 0.55 9.57 -2.28
C ARG A 93 0.99 8.87 -1.00
N ARG A 94 0.11 8.78 0.00
CA ARG A 94 0.37 8.18 1.30
C ARG A 94 -0.92 7.55 1.82
N CYS A 95 -0.84 6.31 2.23
CA CYS A 95 -1.81 5.62 3.07
C CYS A 95 -1.16 5.43 4.46
N GLY A 96 -1.94 5.11 5.49
CA GLY A 96 -1.45 4.70 6.79
C GLY A 96 -2.25 5.31 7.95
N GLY A 97 -2.20 4.64 9.08
CA GLY A 97 -2.98 4.97 10.26
C GLY A 97 -2.62 4.04 11.41
N SER A 98 -3.36 4.17 12.51
CA SER A 98 -3.32 3.21 13.62
C SER A 98 -4.49 2.25 13.41
N GLY A 99 -4.24 1.09 12.81
CA GLY A 99 -5.29 0.12 12.45
C GLY A 99 -5.08 -0.46 11.06
N VAL A 100 -5.93 -1.41 10.68
CA VAL A 100 -5.87 -2.13 9.40
C VAL A 100 -6.15 -1.15 8.25
N ASN A 101 -5.32 -1.21 7.21
CA ASN A 101 -5.54 -0.43 5.99
C ASN A 101 -5.57 -1.33 4.76
N GLU A 102 -6.67 -1.27 4.01
CA GLU A 102 -6.90 -2.03 2.80
C GLU A 102 -6.99 -1.07 1.60
N CYS A 103 -6.34 -1.42 0.50
CA CYS A 103 -6.45 -0.67 -0.75
C CYS A 103 -6.57 -1.61 -1.95
N GLU A 104 -7.71 -1.58 -2.62
CA GLU A 104 -7.97 -2.42 -3.79
C GLU A 104 -7.76 -1.65 -5.10
N LYS A 105 -7.07 -2.28 -6.07
CA LYS A 105 -6.88 -1.80 -7.45
C LYS A 105 -6.41 -0.34 -7.60
N PRO A 106 -5.43 0.15 -6.81
CA PRO A 106 -4.96 1.51 -7.01
C PRO A 106 -4.12 1.65 -8.29
N ASN A 107 -4.33 2.73 -9.06
CA ASN A 107 -3.57 2.98 -10.28
C ASN A 107 -2.11 3.39 -10.00
N SER A 108 -1.90 4.27 -9.02
CA SER A 108 -0.57 4.79 -8.70
C SER A 108 -0.43 5.11 -7.22
N MET A 109 0.57 4.51 -6.59
CA MET A 109 0.82 4.66 -5.17
C MET A 109 2.22 5.18 -4.87
N GLY A 110 2.25 6.25 -4.06
CA GLY A 110 3.46 6.84 -3.51
C GLY A 110 4.04 6.05 -2.33
N PRO A 111 5.08 6.60 -1.68
CA PRO A 111 5.72 5.97 -0.53
C PRO A 111 4.75 5.75 0.63
N HIS A 112 4.77 4.54 1.16
CA HIS A 112 4.03 4.15 2.34
C HIS A 112 4.95 3.80 3.50
N THR A 113 4.51 4.16 4.70
CA THR A 113 5.07 3.78 6.00
C THR A 113 3.93 3.89 7.00
N ALA A 114 3.35 2.77 7.41
CA ALA A 114 2.37 2.73 8.49
C ALA A 114 2.87 1.78 9.58
N PRO A 115 2.56 2.03 10.86
CA PRO A 115 2.94 1.17 11.97
C PRO A 115 2.01 -0.05 12.15
N ALA A 116 1.00 -0.20 11.28
CA ALA A 116 -0.10 -1.15 11.43
C ALA A 116 -0.21 -2.06 10.20
N PRO A 117 -0.97 -3.18 10.29
CA PRO A 117 -1.17 -4.10 9.18
C PRO A 117 -1.73 -3.42 7.94
N ASN A 118 -1.25 -3.81 6.76
CA ASN A 118 -1.76 -3.27 5.50
C ASN A 118 -1.83 -4.34 4.42
N GLU A 119 -2.93 -4.34 3.67
CA GLU A 119 -3.19 -5.26 2.59
C GLU A 119 -3.50 -4.50 1.30
N ARG A 120 -3.06 -5.07 0.17
CA ARG A 120 -3.25 -4.46 -1.15
C ARG A 120 -3.46 -5.48 -2.24
N GLU A 121 -4.53 -5.27 -2.99
CA GLU A 121 -4.83 -6.10 -4.14
C GLU A 121 -4.63 -5.35 -5.46
N LYS A 122 -3.94 -5.97 -6.42
CA LYS A 122 -3.83 -5.54 -7.82
C LYS A 122 -3.40 -4.07 -8.06
N PRO A 123 -2.39 -3.53 -7.36
CA PRO A 123 -1.89 -2.17 -7.64
C PRO A 123 -1.15 -2.12 -8.98
N ASN A 124 -1.45 -1.10 -9.81
CA ASN A 124 -0.79 -0.94 -11.11
C ASN A 124 0.67 -0.48 -10.97
N SER A 125 0.93 0.49 -10.10
CA SER A 125 2.29 0.98 -9.88
C SER A 125 2.55 1.42 -8.43
N MET A 126 3.67 0.95 -7.88
CA MET A 126 4.12 1.28 -6.53
C MET A 126 5.58 1.70 -6.50
N ARG A 127 5.85 2.89 -5.94
CA ARG A 127 7.21 3.42 -5.83
C ARG A 127 7.99 2.88 -4.63
N ARG A 128 7.36 2.83 -3.45
CA ARG A 128 7.96 2.32 -2.22
C ARG A 128 6.86 1.87 -1.30
N TRP A 129 6.93 0.61 -0.88
CA TRP A 129 6.02 0.04 0.09
C TRP A 129 6.81 -0.65 1.20
N GLY A 130 6.27 -0.57 2.41
CA GLY A 130 6.90 -1.08 3.62
C GLY A 130 6.43 -0.30 4.84
N GLY A 131 5.98 -1.01 5.87
CA GLY A 131 5.59 -0.44 7.15
C GLY A 131 6.30 -1.15 8.31
N SER A 132 5.86 -0.88 9.53
CA SER A 132 6.05 -1.80 10.64
C SER A 132 4.83 -2.71 10.72
N GLY A 133 5.02 -3.98 11.08
CA GLY A 133 3.92 -4.97 11.18
C GLY A 133 3.77 -5.82 9.91
N ALA A 134 2.66 -6.56 9.83
CA ALA A 134 2.33 -7.43 8.71
C ALA A 134 1.93 -6.61 7.47
N ASN A 135 2.55 -6.86 6.31
CA ASN A 135 2.16 -6.22 5.06
C ASN A 135 1.99 -7.27 3.95
N GLU A 136 0.85 -7.25 3.28
CA GLU A 136 0.54 -8.15 2.17
C GLU A 136 0.29 -7.37 0.89
N CYS A 137 0.74 -7.91 -0.25
CA CYS A 137 0.34 -7.41 -1.56
C CYS A 137 0.21 -8.50 -2.60
N GLU A 138 -1.00 -8.59 -3.16
CA GLU A 138 -1.35 -9.54 -4.20
C GLU A 138 -1.28 -8.89 -5.59
N LYS A 139 -0.66 -9.58 -6.55
CA LYS A 139 -0.68 -9.27 -8.00
C LYS A 139 -0.31 -7.83 -8.37
N PRO A 140 0.77 -7.21 -7.84
CA PRO A 140 1.19 -5.89 -8.29
C PRO A 140 1.78 -5.93 -9.70
N ASN A 141 1.40 -4.98 -10.56
CA ASN A 141 1.93 -4.89 -11.92
C ASN A 141 3.39 -4.39 -11.95
N SER A 142 3.69 -3.30 -11.23
CA SER A 142 5.07 -2.84 -11.11
C SER A 142 5.37 -2.28 -9.72
N MET A 143 6.53 -2.68 -9.21
CA MET A 143 6.97 -2.26 -7.89
C MET A 143 8.47 -1.95 -7.86
N ARG A 144 8.81 -0.76 -7.36
CA ARG A 144 10.21 -0.32 -7.30
C ARG A 144 10.94 -0.77 -6.03
N ARG A 145 10.26 -0.74 -4.88
CA ARG A 145 10.81 -1.15 -3.58
C ARG A 145 9.67 -1.69 -2.71
N TRP A 146 9.82 -2.93 -2.26
CA TRP A 146 9.03 -3.55 -1.20
C TRP A 146 9.93 -3.87 -0.02
N GLY A 147 9.43 -3.67 1.18
CA GLY A 147 10.10 -4.10 2.41
C GLY A 147 9.93 -3.11 3.55
N GLY A 148 9.63 -3.63 4.73
CA GLY A 148 9.42 -2.90 5.97
C GLY A 148 10.10 -3.57 7.15
N SER A 149 9.60 -3.35 8.35
CA SER A 149 9.96 -4.10 9.55
C SER A 149 8.79 -5.02 9.94
N GLY A 150 9.02 -6.31 10.13
CA GLY A 150 7.98 -7.29 10.42
C GLY A 150 7.80 -8.30 9.28
N ALA A 151 6.65 -8.98 9.27
CA ALA A 151 6.30 -9.92 8.21
C ALA A 151 5.85 -9.17 6.95
N ASN A 152 6.44 -9.49 5.80
CA ASN A 152 5.99 -8.95 4.52
C ASN A 152 5.77 -10.09 3.52
N GLU A 153 4.64 -10.08 2.84
CA GLU A 153 4.28 -11.09 1.84
C GLU A 153 3.92 -10.41 0.52
N CYS A 154 4.38 -10.97 -0.60
CA CYS A 154 3.99 -10.48 -1.92
C CYS A 154 3.80 -11.63 -2.91
N GLU A 155 2.56 -11.80 -3.35
CA GLU A 155 2.17 -12.88 -4.25
C GLU A 155 2.10 -12.37 -5.71
N LYS A 156 2.68 -13.14 -6.64
CA LYS A 156 2.56 -12.96 -8.11
C LYS A 156 2.86 -11.53 -8.62
N PRO A 157 3.95 -10.85 -8.21
CA PRO A 157 4.30 -9.56 -8.79
C PRO A 157 4.81 -9.71 -10.24
N ASN A 158 4.31 -8.89 -11.17
CA ASN A 158 4.78 -8.89 -12.56
C ASN A 158 6.21 -8.32 -12.69
N SER A 159 6.49 -7.21 -12.01
CA SER A 159 7.85 -6.67 -11.99
C SER A 159 8.21 -6.02 -10.67
N MET A 160 9.33 -6.47 -10.10
CA MET A 160 9.85 -5.96 -8.85
C MET A 160 11.34 -5.61 -8.95
N ARG A 161 11.70 -4.37 -8.57
CA ARG A 161 13.13 -3.96 -8.61
C ARG A 161 13.90 -4.32 -7.34
N ARG A 162 13.28 -4.23 -6.17
CA ARG A 162 13.90 -4.51 -4.87
C ARG A 162 12.83 -5.04 -3.92
N TYR A 163 13.09 -6.20 -3.35
CA TYR A 163 12.31 -6.84 -2.29
C TYR A 163 13.21 -7.04 -1.07
N GLY A 164 12.68 -6.81 0.13
CA GLY A 164 13.32 -7.14 1.39
C GLY A 164 13.36 -6.00 2.39
N GLY A 165 13.36 -6.35 3.66
CA GLY A 165 13.30 -5.45 4.81
C GLY A 165 13.91 -6.10 6.03
N SER A 166 13.46 -5.71 7.22
CA SER A 166 13.81 -6.37 8.48
C SER A 166 12.68 -7.30 8.92
N GLY A 167 12.99 -8.55 9.26
CA GLY A 167 12.00 -9.56 9.64
C GLY A 167 11.81 -10.63 8.57
N ALA A 168 10.67 -11.32 8.62
CA ALA A 168 10.31 -12.35 7.66
C ALA A 168 9.78 -11.71 6.36
N ASN A 169 10.32 -12.09 5.22
CA ASN A 169 9.85 -11.61 3.92
C ASN A 169 9.66 -12.77 2.95
N GLU A 170 8.44 -12.97 2.46
CA GLU A 170 8.08 -14.01 1.51
C GLU A 170 7.64 -13.40 0.16
N CYS A 171 8.14 -13.92 -0.95
CA CYS A 171 7.67 -13.53 -2.27
C CYS A 171 7.43 -14.74 -3.18
N GLU A 172 6.16 -14.99 -3.50
CA GLU A 172 5.76 -16.13 -4.32
C GLU A 172 5.57 -15.74 -5.78
N LYS A 173 6.10 -16.58 -6.69
CA LYS A 173 5.87 -16.52 -8.14
C LYS A 173 6.09 -15.15 -8.81
N PRO A 174 7.17 -14.41 -8.52
CA PRO A 174 7.45 -13.16 -9.23
C PRO A 174 7.80 -13.44 -10.70
N ILE A 175 7.22 -12.69 -11.65
CA ILE A 175 7.61 -12.81 -13.08
C ILE A 175 9.02 -12.26 -13.28
N SER A 176 9.32 -11.10 -12.70
CA SER A 176 10.66 -10.51 -12.80
C SER A 176 11.08 -9.80 -11.52
N MET A 177 12.23 -10.19 -10.98
CA MET A 177 12.80 -9.60 -9.77
C MET A 177 14.27 -9.23 -9.96
N ARG A 178 14.62 -7.95 -9.74
CA ARG A 178 16.03 -7.52 -9.88
C ARG A 178 16.88 -7.79 -8.65
N ARG A 179 16.32 -7.63 -7.44
CA ARG A 179 17.02 -7.84 -6.17
C ARG A 179 16.02 -8.31 -5.13
N SER A 180 16.32 -9.40 -4.46
CA SER A 180 15.67 -9.81 -3.21
C SER A 180 16.69 -9.92 -2.10
N GLY A 181 16.32 -9.51 -0.89
CA GLY A 181 17.12 -9.72 0.30
C GLY A 181 16.95 -8.60 1.32
N GLY A 182 17.06 -8.97 2.60
CA GLY A 182 16.89 -8.08 3.74
C GLY A 182 17.72 -8.54 4.92
N THR A 183 17.31 -8.15 6.13
CA THR A 183 17.84 -8.66 7.40
C THR A 183 16.76 -9.54 8.05
N GLY A 184 17.03 -10.83 8.28
CA GLY A 184 16.05 -11.78 8.81
C GLY A 184 15.87 -12.99 7.90
N ALA A 185 14.70 -13.62 7.97
CA ALA A 185 14.31 -14.70 7.08
C ALA A 185 13.77 -14.13 5.76
N ASN A 186 14.30 -14.58 4.63
CA ASN A 186 13.78 -14.22 3.31
C ASN A 186 13.52 -15.50 2.51
N GLU A 187 12.34 -15.60 1.93
CA GLU A 187 11.93 -16.70 1.06
C GLU A 187 11.47 -16.14 -0.29
N CYS A 188 11.90 -16.78 -1.37
CA CYS A 188 11.38 -16.49 -2.69
C CYS A 188 11.20 -17.76 -3.51
N GLU A 189 9.95 -18.03 -3.86
CA GLU A 189 9.57 -19.23 -4.57
C GLU A 189 9.25 -18.96 -6.05
N LYS A 190 9.68 -19.88 -6.92
CA LYS A 190 9.18 -20.02 -8.30
C LYS A 190 9.29 -18.74 -9.13
N ALA A 191 10.39 -18.00 -8.98
CA ALA A 191 10.64 -16.78 -9.75
C ALA A 191 10.95 -17.07 -11.23
N ASN A 192 10.18 -16.49 -12.17
CA ASN A 192 10.44 -16.63 -13.62
C ASN A 192 11.65 -15.81 -14.11
N SER A 193 12.19 -14.93 -13.28
CA SER A 193 13.48 -14.28 -13.54
C SER A 193 13.92 -13.57 -12.28
N MET A 194 15.13 -13.88 -11.82
CA MET A 194 15.77 -13.18 -10.72
C MET A 194 17.19 -12.73 -11.11
N ARG A 195 17.63 -11.54 -10.69
CA ARG A 195 19.03 -11.14 -10.93
C ARG A 195 19.95 -11.34 -9.74
N ARG A 196 19.49 -10.98 -8.54
CA ARG A 196 20.30 -11.05 -7.31
C ARG A 196 19.42 -11.48 -6.15
N TYR A 197 19.91 -12.43 -5.38
CA TYR A 197 19.31 -12.91 -4.15
C TYR A 197 20.34 -12.91 -3.03
N GLY A 198 19.90 -12.53 -1.83
CA GLY A 198 20.68 -12.67 -0.60
C GLY A 198 20.68 -11.42 0.26
N GLY A 199 20.92 -11.62 1.54
CA GLY A 199 20.78 -10.62 2.59
C GLY A 199 21.59 -11.00 3.81
N SER A 200 21.20 -10.48 4.98
CA SER A 200 21.71 -10.93 6.26
C SER A 200 20.70 -11.85 6.95
N GLY A 201 21.11 -13.02 7.42
CA GLY A 201 20.21 -14.00 8.04
C GLY A 201 20.00 -15.25 7.19
N VAL A 202 18.81 -15.85 7.28
CA VAL A 202 18.43 -17.06 6.53
C VAL A 202 17.75 -16.64 5.24
N ASN A 203 18.22 -17.14 4.10
CA ASN A 203 17.67 -16.79 2.79
C ASN A 203 17.49 -18.05 1.96
N GLU A 204 16.26 -18.34 1.55
CA GLU A 204 15.91 -19.50 0.74
C GLU A 204 15.30 -19.06 -0.60
N CYS A 205 15.80 -19.59 -1.71
CA CYS A 205 15.23 -19.31 -3.03
C CYS A 205 15.04 -20.60 -3.82
N GLU A 206 13.78 -20.97 -4.02
CA GLU A 206 13.38 -22.18 -4.71
C GLU A 206 13.09 -21.92 -6.19
N LYS A 207 13.68 -22.74 -7.06
CA LYS A 207 13.43 -22.75 -8.52
C LYS A 207 13.48 -21.38 -9.23
N PRO A 208 14.42 -20.48 -8.93
CA PRO A 208 14.54 -19.24 -9.69
C PRO A 208 15.11 -19.55 -11.08
N ASN A 209 14.49 -19.05 -12.15
CA ASN A 209 15.01 -19.25 -13.49
C ASN A 209 14.79 -18.05 -14.39
N PRO A 210 15.82 -17.35 -14.90
CA PRO A 210 17.24 -17.47 -14.55
C PRO A 210 17.59 -16.75 -13.23
N MET A 211 18.72 -17.09 -12.60
CA MET A 211 19.34 -16.29 -11.52
C MET A 211 20.80 -15.98 -11.81
N SER A 212 21.21 -14.71 -11.66
CA SER A 212 22.61 -14.31 -11.94
C SER A 212 23.54 -14.35 -10.72
N HIS A 213 23.03 -14.16 -9.50
CA HIS A 213 23.85 -14.09 -8.29
C HIS A 213 23.04 -14.46 -7.04
N CYS A 214 23.61 -15.31 -6.20
CA CYS A 214 23.10 -15.67 -4.88
C CYS A 214 24.24 -15.47 -3.86
N GLY A 215 23.99 -14.73 -2.79
CA GLY A 215 24.97 -14.53 -1.73
C GLY A 215 24.64 -13.37 -0.77
N GLY A 216 25.14 -13.47 0.45
CA GLY A 216 24.92 -12.52 1.53
C GLY A 216 25.63 -12.97 2.81
N SER A 217 25.39 -12.25 3.90
CA SER A 217 25.96 -12.58 5.21
C SER A 217 25.02 -13.51 5.98
N GLY A 218 25.26 -14.81 5.96
CA GLY A 218 24.41 -15.80 6.64
C GLY A 218 24.15 -17.04 5.80
N ALA A 219 23.18 -17.84 6.22
CA ALA A 219 22.76 -19.03 5.47
C ALA A 219 22.02 -18.58 4.20
N ASN A 220 22.50 -19.02 3.04
CA ASN A 220 21.88 -18.74 1.75
C ASN A 220 21.73 -20.06 1.00
N GLU A 221 20.50 -20.49 0.80
CA GLU A 221 20.15 -21.65 0.00
C GLU A 221 19.47 -21.19 -1.29
N CYS A 222 20.08 -21.54 -2.42
CA CYS A 222 19.55 -21.23 -3.74
C CYS A 222 19.56 -22.51 -4.55
N GLU A 223 18.38 -23.06 -4.84
CA GLU A 223 18.26 -24.20 -5.74
C GLU A 223 18.81 -23.81 -7.13
N LYS A 224 19.67 -24.66 -7.71
CA LYS A 224 20.48 -24.31 -8.88
C LYS A 224 19.59 -23.84 -10.06
N PRO A 225 19.65 -22.56 -10.45
CA PRO A 225 19.03 -22.06 -11.68
C PRO A 225 19.68 -22.71 -12.90
N ASN A 226 18.92 -22.85 -13.98
CA ASN A 226 19.41 -23.32 -15.27
C ASN A 226 20.58 -22.48 -15.86
N SER A 227 20.91 -21.30 -15.30
CA SER A 227 21.94 -20.39 -15.85
C SER A 227 22.70 -19.54 -14.81
N MET A 228 23.03 -20.11 -13.64
CA MET A 228 23.80 -19.38 -12.62
C MET A 228 25.24 -19.07 -13.09
N ARG A 229 25.58 -17.79 -13.26
CA ARG A 229 26.98 -17.34 -13.40
C ARG A 229 27.61 -17.32 -12.00
N ARG A 230 28.51 -18.28 -11.71
CA ARG A 230 29.34 -18.22 -10.49
C ARG A 230 30.19 -16.94 -10.55
N GLY A 231 29.98 -16.03 -9.61
CA GLY A 231 30.82 -14.83 -9.46
C GLY A 231 32.24 -15.28 -9.08
N ARG A 232 33.24 -14.77 -9.80
CA ARG A 232 34.65 -14.82 -9.40
C ARG A 232 34.89 -13.91 -8.22
#